data_AF-A0A932PHX2-F1
#
_entry.id   AF-A0A932PHX2-F1
#
_cell.length_a   1.000
_cell.length_b   1.000
_cell.length_c   1.000
_cell.angle_alpha   90.00
_cell.angle_beta   90.00
_cell.angle_gamma   90.00
#
_symmetry.space_group_name_H-M   'P 1'
#
loop_
_entity.id
_entity.type
_entity.pdbx_description
1 polymer ?
#
loop_
_entity_poly.entity_id
_entity_poly.type
_entity_poly.pdbx_seq_one_letter_code
_entity_poly.pdbx_strand_id
1 'polypeptide(L)'
;MMTITLPESLSAWVNEQVEKGDYESPSDYVRRLIRQEQRRRVREQIEQNLLEALDSGPATPMTRKDWEDIRREGRRRAAARKNRK
;
A
#
# COMPACT_ATOMS: atom_id res chain seq x y z
N MET A 1 24.15 3.46 3.49
CA MET A 1 23.83 3.67 2.07
C MET A 1 23.67 2.31 1.42
N MET A 2 22.70 2.13 0.52
CA MET A 2 22.63 0.98 -0.39
C MET A 2 23.15 1.42 -1.75
N THR A 3 24.01 0.62 -2.37
CA THR A 3 24.54 0.88 -3.70
C THR A 3 23.71 0.11 -4.72
N ILE A 4 23.17 0.80 -5.72
CA ILE A 4 22.41 0.21 -6.81
C ILE A 4 23.19 0.48 -8.08
N THR A 5 23.51 -0.57 -8.84
CA THR A 5 24.17 -0.42 -10.14
C THR A 5 23.10 -0.21 -11.20
N LEU A 6 23.18 0.93 -11.89
CA LEU A 6 22.30 1.26 -13.00
C LEU A 6 23.11 1.23 -14.30
N PRO A 7 22.51 0.78 -15.42
CA PRO A 7 23.04 1.03 -16.76
C PRO A 7 23.34 2.52 -16.96
N GLU A 8 24.32 2.82 -17.81
CA GLU A 8 24.78 4.19 -18.08
C GLU A 8 23.63 5.12 -18.49
N SER A 9 22.72 4.64 -19.35
CA SER A 9 21.55 5.40 -19.80
C SER A 9 20.61 5.80 -18.65
N LEU A 10 20.38 4.89 -17.69
CA LEU A 10 19.54 5.17 -16.53
C LEU A 10 20.26 6.09 -15.53
N SER A 11 21.56 5.94 -15.36
CA SER A 11 22.37 6.85 -14.53
C SER A 11 22.34 8.27 -15.07
N ALA A 12 22.55 8.45 -16.38
CA ALA A 12 22.50 9.75 -17.04
C ALA A 12 21.12 10.40 -16.88
N TRP A 13 20.05 9.63 -17.09
CA TRP A 13 18.69 10.12 -16.91
C TRP A 13 18.41 10.54 -15.46
N VAL A 14 18.82 9.75 -14.46
CA VAL A 14 18.65 10.12 -13.05
C VAL A 14 19.41 11.40 -12.71
N ASN A 15 20.64 11.57 -13.21
CA ASN A 15 21.42 12.79 -12.99
C ASN A 15 20.70 14.02 -13.59
N GLU A 16 20.14 13.90 -14.78
CA GLU A 16 19.35 14.96 -15.40
C GLU A 16 18.09 15.31 -14.57
N GLN A 17 17.43 14.32 -13.97
CA GLN A 17 16.29 14.57 -13.08
C GLN A 17 16.71 15.29 -11.79
N VAL A 18 17.92 15.00 -11.28
CA VAL A 18 18.50 15.68 -10.12
C VAL A 18 18.83 17.13 -10.46
N GLU A 19 19.40 17.41 -11.63
CA GLU A 19 19.72 18.79 -12.06
C GLU A 19 18.46 19.65 -12.30
N LYS A 20 17.37 19.04 -12.77
CA LYS A 20 16.11 19.74 -13.08
C LYS A 20 15.18 19.92 -11.87
N GLY A 21 15.41 19.17 -10.80
CA GLY A 21 14.52 19.12 -9.65
C GLY A 21 15.19 19.55 -8.35
N ASP A 22 14.41 19.68 -7.29
CA ASP A 22 14.90 19.95 -5.94
C ASP A 22 15.42 18.65 -5.27
N TYR A 23 16.42 18.00 -5.86
CA TYR A 23 17.02 16.78 -5.34
C TYR A 23 18.49 16.99 -4.98
N GLU A 24 18.89 16.57 -3.78
CA GLU A 24 20.27 16.75 -3.31
C GLU A 24 21.23 15.69 -3.88
N SER A 25 20.72 14.55 -4.34
CA SER A 25 21.53 13.48 -4.94
C SER A 25 20.69 12.46 -5.71
N PRO A 26 21.32 11.65 -6.59
CA PRO A 26 20.67 10.49 -7.22
C PRO A 26 20.06 9.51 -6.21
N SER A 27 20.72 9.31 -5.06
CA SER A 27 20.20 8.47 -3.99
C SER A 27 18.91 9.02 -3.37
N ASP A 28 18.78 10.35 -3.28
CA ASP A 28 17.55 10.98 -2.80
C ASP A 28 16.41 10.82 -3.80
N TYR A 29 16.69 11.07 -5.08
CA TYR A 29 15.73 10.85 -6.17
C TYR A 29 15.17 9.41 -6.17
N VAL A 30 16.05 8.41 -6.08
CA VAL A 30 15.64 6.99 -6.05
C VAL A 30 14.82 6.67 -4.80
N ARG A 31 15.16 7.20 -3.62
CA ARG A 31 14.35 7.00 -2.40
C ARG A 31 12.94 7.56 -2.56
N ARG A 32 12.81 8.72 -3.21
CA ARG A 32 11.50 9.32 -3.47
C ARG A 32 10.69 8.47 -4.44
N LEU A 33 11.31 7.96 -5.50
CA LEU A 33 10.66 7.02 -6.43
C LEU A 33 10.15 5.76 -5.71
N ILE A 34 10.96 5.17 -4.83
CA ILE A 34 10.55 4.01 -4.04
C ILE A 34 9.34 4.34 -3.17
N ARG A 35 9.36 5.48 -2.46
CA ARG A 35 8.22 5.91 -1.65
C ARG A 35 6.97 6.18 -2.49
N GLN A 36 7.13 6.72 -3.69
CA GLN A 36 6.03 6.93 -4.62
C GLN A 36 5.43 5.61 -5.10
N GLU A 37 6.27 4.64 -5.47
CA GLU A 37 5.82 3.31 -5.86
C GLU A 37 5.12 2.59 -4.69
N GLN A 38 5.64 2.69 -3.47
CA GLN A 38 4.96 2.17 -2.28
C GLN A 38 3.57 2.79 -2.10
N ARG A 39 3.44 4.12 -2.24
CA ARG A 39 2.14 4.80 -2.17
C ARG A 39 1.20 4.35 -3.30
N ARG A 40 1.73 4.21 -4.51
CA ARG A 40 0.97 3.74 -5.68
C ARG A 40 0.40 2.35 -5.43
N ARG A 41 1.20 1.41 -4.95
CA ARG A 41 0.74 0.05 -4.62
C ARG A 41 -0.32 0.02 -3.52
N VAL A 42 -0.19 0.85 -2.48
CA VAL A 42 -1.22 0.98 -1.45
C VAL A 42 -2.53 1.50 -2.05
N ARG A 43 -2.43 2.51 -2.93
CA ARG A 43 -3.60 3.05 -3.63
C ARG A 43 -4.27 2.00 -4.51
N GLU A 44 -3.50 1.28 -5.32
CA GLU A 44 -4.00 0.21 -6.19
C GLU A 44 -4.71 -0.88 -5.37
N GLN A 45 -4.15 -1.27 -4.22
CA GLN A 45 -4.81 -2.22 -3.33
C GLN A 45 -6.15 -1.70 -2.80
N ILE A 46 -6.24 -0.43 -2.42
CA ILE A 46 -7.50 0.18 -1.97
C ILE A 46 -8.52 0.21 -3.10
N GLU A 47 -8.11 0.58 -4.32
CA GLU A 47 -8.96 0.60 -5.50
C GLU A 47 -9.49 -0.80 -5.83
N GLN A 48 -8.64 -1.84 -5.75
CA GLN A 48 -9.08 -3.22 -5.93
C GLN A 48 -10.10 -3.65 -4.87
N ASN A 49 -9.85 -3.35 -3.59
CA ASN A 49 -10.81 -3.65 -2.52
C ASN A 49 -12.14 -2.93 -2.71
N LEU A 50 -12.12 -1.71 -3.26
CA LEU A 50 -13.34 -0.96 -3.57
C LEU A 50 -14.13 -1.61 -4.70
N LEU A 51 -13.45 -2.05 -5.77
CA LEU A 51 -14.10 -2.78 -6.86
C LEU A 51 -14.75 -4.08 -6.34
N GLU A 52 -14.01 -4.87 -5.53
CA GLU A 52 -14.54 -6.08 -4.90
C GLU A 52 -15.78 -5.77 -4.03
N ALA A 53 -15.76 -4.67 -3.27
CA ALA A 53 -16.89 -4.25 -2.46
C ALA A 53 -18.11 -3.83 -3.30
N LEU A 54 -17.90 -3.14 -4.43
CA LEU A 54 -18.98 -2.79 -5.36
C LEU A 54 -19.60 -4.02 -6.02
N ASP A 55 -18.77 -5.02 -6.34
CA ASP A 55 -19.20 -6.28 -6.94
C ASP A 55 -19.81 -7.25 -5.90
N SER A 56 -19.65 -6.99 -4.60
CA SER A 56 -20.15 -7.83 -3.51
C SER A 56 -21.68 -7.82 -3.33
N GLY A 57 -22.37 -6.99 -4.12
CA GLY A 57 -23.82 -6.86 -4.13
C GLY A 57 -24.33 -5.59 -3.45
N PRO A 58 -25.65 -5.40 -3.40
CA PRO A 58 -26.24 -4.17 -2.88
C PRO A 58 -25.98 -4.02 -1.38
N ALA A 59 -25.59 -2.81 -0.97
CA ALA A 59 -25.42 -2.48 0.44
C ALA A 59 -26.76 -2.58 1.20
N THR A 60 -26.72 -3.15 2.39
CA THR A 60 -27.85 -3.20 3.32
C THR A 60 -27.61 -2.27 4.51
N PRO A 61 -28.68 -1.76 5.17
CA PRO A 61 -28.53 -0.96 6.37
C PRO A 61 -27.81 -1.75 7.48
N MET A 62 -26.77 -1.15 8.07
CA MET A 62 -26.05 -1.75 9.19
C MET A 62 -26.89 -1.65 10.47
N THR A 63 -27.42 -2.77 10.97
CA THR A 63 -28.24 -2.81 12.17
C THR A 63 -27.42 -3.02 13.45
N ARG A 64 -28.03 -2.78 14.62
CA ARG A 64 -27.40 -3.10 15.91
C ARG A 64 -27.05 -4.59 16.04
N LYS A 65 -27.90 -5.46 15.51
CA LYS A 65 -27.67 -6.92 15.52
C LYS A 65 -26.45 -7.28 14.67
N ASP A 66 -26.30 -6.67 13.49
CA ASP A 66 -25.12 -6.89 12.64
C ASP A 66 -23.83 -6.51 13.36
N TRP A 67 -23.81 -5.38 14.08
CA TRP A 67 -22.66 -4.98 14.90
C TRP A 67 -22.35 -5.99 16.02
N GLU A 68 -23.37 -6.49 16.71
CA GLU A 68 -23.21 -7.49 17.78
C GLU A 68 -22.66 -8.81 17.22
N ASP A 69 -23.16 -9.23 16.05
CA ASP A 69 -22.77 -10.44 15.34
C ASP A 69 -21.31 -10.34 14.83
N ILE A 70 -20.94 -9.23 14.19
CA ILE A 70 -19.57 -8.95 13.73
C ILE A 70 -18.58 -9.00 14.90
N ARG A 71 -18.90 -8.34 16.03
CA ARG A 71 -18.01 -8.34 17.21
C ARG A 71 -17.89 -9.73 17.83
N ARG A 72 -18.98 -10.48 17.90
CA ARG A 72 -18.98 -11.86 18.42
C ARG A 72 -18.07 -12.75 17.58
N GLU A 73 -18.20 -12.69 16.26
CA GLU A 73 -17.35 -13.45 15.35
C GLU A 73 -15.88 -13.01 15.43
N GLY A 74 -15.61 -11.70 15.51
CA GLY A 74 -14.26 -11.17 15.71
C GLY A 74 -13.59 -11.71 16.98
N ARG A 75 -14.32 -11.74 18.11
CA ARG A 75 -13.82 -12.32 19.37
C ARG A 75 -13.55 -13.82 19.25
N ARG A 76 -14.43 -14.58 18.59
CA ARG A 76 -14.25 -16.02 18.33
C ARG A 76 -12.97 -16.29 17.54
N ARG A 77 -12.73 -15.55 16.45
CA ARG A 77 -11.53 -15.69 15.62
C ARG A 77 -10.26 -15.32 16.37
N ALA A 78 -10.30 -14.28 17.20
CA ALA A 78 -9.18 -13.88 18.04
C ALA A 78 -8.81 -14.95 19.08
N ALA A 79 -9.82 -15.53 19.76
CA ALA A 79 -9.62 -16.63 20.71
C ALA A 79 -9.03 -17.88 20.04
N ALA A 80 -9.54 -18.25 18.85
CA ALA A 80 -9.03 -19.38 18.08
C ALA A 80 -7.55 -19.20 17.67
N ARG A 81 -7.13 -17.98 17.32
CA ARG A 81 -5.71 -17.66 17.05
C ARG A 81 -4.83 -17.76 18.29
N LYS A 82 -5.36 -17.43 19.47
CA LYS A 82 -4.63 -17.52 20.74
C LYS A 82 -4.38 -18.97 21.17
N ASN A 83 -5.36 -19.86 20.95
CA ASN A 83 -5.24 -21.28 21.30
C ASN A 83 -4.34 -22.07 20.33
N ARG A 84 -3.93 -21.48 19.20
CA ARG A 84 -3.08 -22.09 18.17
C ARG A 84 -1.60 -21.73 18.33
N LYS A 85 -1.27 -20.84 19.27
CA LYS A 85 0.08 -20.51 19.72
C LYS A 85 0.36 -21.23 21.02
#